data_AF-A0A1G0CV58-F1
#
_entry.id   AF-A0A1G0CV58-F1
#
_cell.length_a   1.000
_cell.length_b   1.000
_cell.length_c   1.000
_cell.angle_alpha   90.00
_cell.angle_beta   90.00
_cell.angle_gamma   90.00
#
_symmetry.space_group_name_H-M   'P 1'
#
loop_
_entity.id
_entity.type
_entity.pdbx_description
1 polymer ?
#
loop_
_entity_poly.entity_id
_entity_poly.type
_entity_poly.pdbx_seq_one_letter_code
_entity_poly.pdbx_strand_id
1 'polypeptide(L)'
;MRLMTGMQSYNIPEYEGMTLIVAVATNRGDRPTTITHLGLAYYDAWWKAMLRKKASANAFIAIPSTTQRVPFELKPGVEWSGMIEQNKELEEWARNGWLYVTIYHSHDRKPIRCRVVLEAQKPE
;
A
#
# COMPACT_ATOMS: atom_id res chain seq x y z
N MET A 1 5.17 7.40 4.58
CA MET A 1 4.84 6.57 3.41
C MET A 1 4.32 7.47 2.30
N ARG A 2 4.78 7.27 1.08
CA ARG A 2 4.23 7.87 -0.15
C ARG A 2 3.43 6.79 -0.87
N LEU A 3 2.30 7.16 -1.45
CA LEU A 3 1.46 6.27 -2.24
C LEU A 3 1.24 6.87 -3.62
N MET A 4 1.39 6.06 -4.66
CA MET A 4 1.16 6.43 -6.05
C MET A 4 0.18 5.44 -6.65
N THR A 5 -0.79 5.91 -7.43
CA THR A 5 -1.82 5.10 -8.09
C THR A 5 -1.73 5.29 -9.59
N GLY A 6 -2.30 4.38 -10.38
CA GLY A 6 -2.28 4.51 -11.84
C GLY A 6 -0.89 4.29 -12.45
N MET A 7 0.04 3.68 -11.72
CA MET A 7 1.41 3.48 -12.20
C MET A 7 1.45 2.33 -13.21
N GLN A 8 2.30 2.46 -14.23
CA GLN A 8 2.62 1.38 -15.16
C GLN A 8 4.07 0.96 -14.97
N SER A 9 4.34 -0.34 -15.10
CA SER A 9 5.71 -0.86 -15.14
C SER A 9 6.18 -1.05 -16.57
N TYR A 10 7.47 -0.75 -16.80
CA TYR A 10 8.18 -1.09 -18.02
C TYR A 10 9.35 -2.01 -17.67
N ASN A 11 9.61 -3.02 -18.50
CA ASN A 11 10.69 -4.01 -18.31
C ASN A 11 10.61 -4.85 -17.03
N ILE A 12 9.40 -5.07 -16.49
CA ILE A 12 9.14 -6.00 -15.39
C ILE A 12 8.04 -6.97 -15.86
N PRO A 13 8.40 -8.15 -16.38
CA PRO A 13 7.45 -9.09 -16.99
C PRO A 13 6.28 -9.46 -16.07
N GLU A 14 6.52 -9.52 -14.75
CA GLU A 14 5.50 -9.89 -13.76
C GLU A 14 4.35 -8.87 -13.67
N TYR A 15 4.56 -7.63 -14.12
CA TYR A 15 3.60 -6.53 -14.03
C TYR A 15 3.24 -5.96 -15.41
N GLU A 16 3.64 -6.62 -16.49
CA GLU A 16 3.39 -6.13 -17.85
C GLU A 16 1.88 -5.96 -18.13
N GLY A 17 1.51 -4.78 -18.62
CA GLY A 17 0.10 -4.42 -18.87
C GLY A 17 -0.74 -4.14 -17.61
N MET A 18 -0.17 -4.28 -16.41
CA MET A 18 -0.89 -4.00 -15.17
C MET A 18 -0.83 -2.51 -14.79
N THR A 19 -1.92 -2.04 -14.20
CA THR A 19 -1.92 -0.78 -13.45
C THR A 19 -1.58 -1.09 -12.00
N LEU A 20 -0.73 -0.28 -11.38
CA LEU A 20 -0.17 -0.56 -10.06
C LEU A 20 -0.45 0.59 -9.07
N ILE A 21 -0.70 0.20 -7.83
CA ILE A 21 -0.54 1.05 -6.65
C ILE A 21 0.86 0.79 -6.08
N VAL A 22 1.67 1.83 -5.97
CA VAL A 22 3.04 1.75 -5.45
C VAL A 22 3.14 2.46 -4.10
N ALA A 23 3.51 1.70 -3.08
CA ALA A 23 3.75 2.18 -1.73
C ALA A 23 5.25 2.30 -1.47
N VAL A 24 5.70 3.48 -1.07
CA VAL A 24 7.11 3.75 -0.72
C VAL A 24 7.21 4.14 0.75
N ALA A 25 8.05 3.41 1.48
CA ALA A 25 8.40 3.69 2.86
C ALA A 25 9.87 4.06 2.97
N THR A 26 10.15 5.17 3.64
CA THR A 26 11.52 5.61 3.95
C THR A 26 11.68 5.59 5.45
N ASN A 27 12.73 4.97 5.96
CA ASN A 27 13.05 5.07 7.38
C ASN A 27 13.70 6.43 7.66
N ARG A 28 12.92 7.34 8.25
CA ARG A 28 13.38 8.69 8.66
C ARG A 28 13.92 8.73 10.09
N GLY A 29 13.89 7.60 10.80
CA GLY A 29 14.45 7.48 12.14
C GLY A 29 15.96 7.22 12.12
N ASP A 30 16.52 7.05 13.31
CA ASP A 30 17.93 6.79 13.57
C ASP A 30 18.25 5.30 13.78
N ARG A 31 17.22 4.45 13.90
CA ARG A 31 17.35 3.00 14.14
C ARG A 31 16.79 2.18 12.97
N PRO A 32 17.41 1.04 12.61
CA PRO A 32 16.84 0.10 11.67
C PRO A 32 15.42 -0.32 12.08
N THR A 33 14.52 -0.42 11.11
CA THR A 33 13.13 -0.85 11.31
C THR A 33 12.81 -1.97 10.33
N THR A 34 12.20 -3.06 10.78
CA THR A 34 11.82 -4.15 9.88
C THR A 34 10.42 -3.91 9.36
N ILE A 35 10.24 -3.84 8.04
CA ILE A 35 8.91 -3.95 7.41
C ILE A 35 8.54 -5.43 7.40
N THR A 36 7.39 -5.77 7.98
CA THR A 36 6.96 -7.17 8.11
C THR A 36 5.91 -7.55 7.08
N HIS A 37 4.98 -6.64 6.77
CA HIS A 37 3.88 -6.91 5.85
C HIS A 37 3.43 -5.63 5.13
N LEU A 38 2.99 -5.79 3.89
CA LEU A 38 2.15 -4.83 3.18
C LEU A 38 0.72 -5.38 3.18
N GLY A 39 -0.26 -4.51 3.39
CA GLY A 39 -1.67 -4.93 3.40
C GLY A 39 -2.63 -3.85 2.97
N LEU A 40 -3.88 -4.25 2.84
CA LEU A 40 -5.02 -3.41 2.50
C LEU A 40 -6.04 -3.45 3.62
N ALA A 41 -6.66 -2.30 3.91
CA ALA A 41 -7.78 -2.20 4.81
C ALA A 41 -8.90 -1.38 4.14
N TYR A 42 -10.04 -2.02 3.91
CA TYR A 42 -11.21 -1.40 3.31
C TYR A 42 -12.30 -1.16 4.35
N TYR A 43 -12.93 0.02 4.27
CA TYR A 43 -14.10 0.38 5.06
C TYR A 43 -15.19 0.88 4.11
N ASP A 44 -16.38 0.28 4.21
CA ASP A 44 -17.55 0.69 3.43
C ASP A 44 -18.10 2.09 3.80
N ALA A 45 -17.64 2.66 4.93
CA ALA A 45 -18.03 4.00 5.35
C ALA A 45 -16.93 4.68 6.17
N TRP A 46 -16.80 5.99 5.97
CA TRP A 46 -15.76 6.82 6.58
C TRP A 46 -15.75 6.75 8.13
N TRP A 47 -16.94 6.72 8.74
CA TRP A 47 -17.10 6.68 10.19
C TRP A 47 -16.65 5.34 10.80
N LYS A 48 -16.70 4.23 10.04
CA LYS A 48 -16.10 2.96 10.48
C LYS A 48 -14.58 3.04 10.50
N ALA A 49 -13.96 3.72 9.52
CA ALA A 49 -12.52 3.93 9.47
C ALA A 49 -12.00 4.82 10.61
N MET A 50 -12.79 5.82 11.02
CA MET A 50 -12.40 6.82 12.02
C MET A 50 -12.76 6.43 13.46
N LEU A 51 -13.97 5.93 13.71
CA LEU A 51 -14.49 5.70 15.06
C LEU A 51 -14.35 4.24 15.51
N ARG A 52 -14.75 3.29 14.66
CA ARG A 52 -14.81 1.87 15.04
C ARG A 52 -13.52 1.12 14.76
N LYS A 53 -12.72 1.60 13.79
CA LYS A 53 -11.47 0.97 13.29
C LYS A 53 -11.62 -0.51 12.90
N LYS A 54 -12.85 -0.97 12.66
CA LYS A 54 -13.17 -2.33 12.19
C LYS A 54 -13.36 -2.28 10.68
N ALA A 55 -12.43 -2.87 9.95
CA ALA A 55 -12.48 -2.92 8.49
C ALA A 55 -13.59 -3.87 8.01
N SER A 56 -14.20 -3.54 6.88
CA SER A 56 -15.14 -4.40 6.18
C SER A 56 -14.41 -5.52 5.43
N ALA A 57 -13.19 -5.25 4.96
CA ALA A 57 -12.27 -6.26 4.43
C ALA A 57 -10.82 -5.90 4.78
N ASN A 58 -9.98 -6.91 5.00
CA ASN A 58 -8.54 -6.77 5.17
C ASN A 58 -7.82 -7.82 4.32
N ALA A 59 -6.71 -7.44 3.71
CA ALA A 59 -5.87 -8.36 2.96
C ALA A 59 -4.38 -8.10 3.26
N PHE A 60 -3.56 -9.13 3.14
CA PHE A 60 -2.10 -8.98 3.08
C PHE A 60 -1.63 -9.22 1.65
N ILE A 61 -0.59 -8.51 1.24
CA ILE A 61 0.05 -8.71 -0.07
C ILE A 61 1.19 -9.69 0.14
N ALA A 62 1.06 -10.88 -0.43
CA ALA A 62 1.99 -11.98 -0.19
C ALA A 62 3.41 -11.67 -0.71
N ILE A 63 3.50 -11.11 -1.92
CA ILE A 63 4.77 -10.75 -2.55
C ILE A 63 4.68 -9.28 -2.98
N PRO A 64 4.91 -8.34 -2.04
CA PRO A 64 4.80 -6.92 -2.34
C PRO A 64 5.96 -6.40 -3.17
N SER A 65 7.11 -7.07 -3.16
CA SER A 65 8.29 -6.70 -3.93
C SER A 65 9.12 -7.94 -4.22
N THR A 66 9.57 -8.10 -5.47
CA THR A 66 10.41 -9.22 -5.89
C THR A 66 11.86 -9.04 -5.44
N THR A 67 12.33 -7.78 -5.32
CA THR A 67 13.69 -7.41 -4.95
C THR A 67 13.86 -7.13 -3.46
N GLN A 68 12.85 -6.55 -2.81
CA GLN A 68 12.85 -6.20 -1.38
C GLN A 68 11.74 -6.98 -0.65
N ARG A 69 11.87 -8.31 -0.63
CA ARG A 69 10.87 -9.19 -0.02
C ARG A 69 10.71 -8.91 1.46
N VAL A 70 9.47 -9.00 1.94
CA VAL A 70 9.17 -8.91 3.37
C VAL A 70 9.35 -10.27 4.06
N PRO A 71 9.82 -10.33 5.31
CA PRO A 71 10.30 -9.20 6.12
C PRO A 71 11.58 -8.55 5.57
N PHE A 72 11.65 -7.21 5.60
CA PHE A 72 12.78 -6.44 5.07
C PHE A 72 13.34 -5.48 6.13
N GLU A 73 14.65 -5.55 6.41
CA GLU A 73 15.32 -4.59 7.30
C GLU A 73 15.53 -3.25 6.59
N LEU A 74 14.80 -2.22 7.04
CA LEU A 74 14.89 -0.86 6.51
C LEU A 74 15.83 -0.02 7.38
N LYS A 75 17.07 0.15 6.92
CA LYS A 75 18.07 1.00 7.58
C LYS A 75 17.69 2.50 7.48
N PRO A 76 18.17 3.35 8.40
CA PRO A 76 18.00 4.80 8.29
C PRO A 76 18.36 5.34 6.90
N GLY A 77 17.49 6.17 6.34
CA GLY A 77 17.65 6.76 5.01
C GLY A 77 17.35 5.83 3.83
N VAL A 78 17.16 4.53 4.05
CA VAL A 78 16.84 3.58 2.97
C VAL A 78 15.35 3.62 2.66
N GLU A 79 15.03 3.44 1.37
CA GLU A 79 13.67 3.28 0.89
C GLU A 79 13.33 1.81 0.62
N TRP A 80 12.08 1.47 0.88
CA TRP A 80 11.44 0.24 0.49
C TRP A 80 10.24 0.55 -0.39
N SER A 81 10.08 -0.20 -1.47
CA SER A 81 8.91 -0.08 -2.36
C SER A 81 8.17 -1.41 -2.45
N GLY A 82 6.85 -1.34 -2.28
CA GLY A 82 5.92 -2.42 -2.53
C GLY A 82 4.89 -2.05 -3.60
N MET A 83 4.48 -3.02 -4.39
CA MET A 83 3.53 -2.89 -5.49
C MET A 83 2.29 -3.74 -5.22
N ILE A 84 1.14 -3.24 -5.65
CA ILE A 84 -0.16 -3.90 -5.58
C ILE A 84 -0.83 -3.71 -6.94
N GLU A 85 -1.37 -4.77 -7.52
CA GLU A 85 -2.20 -4.64 -8.73
C GLU A 85 -3.42 -3.77 -8.43
N GLN A 86 -3.59 -2.69 -9.19
CA GLN A 86 -4.77 -1.83 -9.17
C GLN A 86 -5.85 -2.47 -10.03
N ASN A 87 -6.49 -3.50 -9.50
CA ASN A 87 -7.60 -4.17 -10.18
C ASN A 87 -8.93 -3.44 -9.95
N LYS A 88 -9.98 -3.84 -10.68
CA LYS A 88 -11.32 -3.23 -10.60
C LYS A 88 -11.91 -3.24 -9.19
N GLU A 89 -11.70 -4.31 -8.42
CA GLU A 89 -12.21 -4.42 -7.05
C GLU A 89 -11.60 -3.34 -6.14
N LEU A 90 -10.28 -3.16 -6.19
CA LEU A 90 -9.60 -2.12 -5.41
C LEU A 90 -10.01 -0.72 -5.87
N GLU A 91 -10.26 -0.54 -7.16
CA GLU A 91 -10.76 0.74 -7.67
C GLU A 91 -12.16 1.07 -7.13
N GLU A 92 -13.07 0.10 -7.13
CA GLU A 92 -14.41 0.24 -6.55
C GLU A 92 -14.33 0.54 -5.06
N TRP A 93 -13.47 -0.16 -4.31
CA TRP A 93 -13.25 0.08 -2.89
C TRP A 93 -12.68 1.47 -2.61
N ALA A 94 -11.79 1.97 -3.46
CA ALA A 94 -11.23 3.31 -3.35
C ALA A 94 -12.25 4.41 -3.66
N ARG A 95 -13.14 4.19 -4.65
CA ARG A 95 -14.16 5.17 -5.09
C ARG A 95 -15.37 5.19 -4.17
N ASN A 96 -15.90 4.03 -3.80
CA ASN A 96 -17.18 3.90 -3.10
C ASN A 96 -17.03 3.76 -1.57
N GLY A 97 -15.80 3.71 -1.07
CA GLY A 97 -15.55 3.66 0.36
C GLY A 97 -14.21 4.26 0.75
N TRP A 98 -13.54 3.60 1.69
CA TRP A 98 -12.28 4.03 2.26
C TRP A 98 -11.27 2.91 2.22
N LEU A 99 -10.51 2.85 1.13
CA LEU A 99 -9.40 1.93 0.97
C LEU A 99 -8.11 2.56 1.51
N TYR A 100 -7.37 1.82 2.33
CA TYR A 100 -6.05 2.17 2.81
C TYR A 100 -5.03 1.12 2.42
N VAL A 101 -3.86 1.58 1.96
CA VAL A 101 -2.65 0.76 1.98
C VAL A 101 -2.00 0.90 3.35
N THR A 102 -1.54 -0.23 3.90
CA THR A 102 -0.99 -0.34 5.24
C THR A 102 0.37 -1.02 5.20
N ILE A 103 1.34 -0.47 5.93
CA ILE A 103 2.67 -1.06 6.14
C ILE A 103 2.81 -1.38 7.62
N TYR A 104 3.05 -2.65 7.92
CA TYR A 104 3.35 -3.16 9.25
C TYR A 104 4.85 -3.19 9.47
N HIS A 105 5.28 -2.81 10.66
CA HIS A 105 6.69 -2.73 11.01
C HIS A 105 6.96 -3.15 12.45
N SER A 106 8.22 -3.42 12.77
CA SER A 106 8.63 -3.92 14.09
C SER A 106 8.48 -2.93 15.25
N HIS A 107 8.52 -1.62 14.98
CA HIS A 107 8.56 -0.57 16.02
C HIS A 107 7.21 -0.18 16.65
N ASP A 108 6.07 -0.51 16.05
CA ASP A 108 4.75 -0.20 16.61
C ASP A 108 3.74 -1.31 16.25
N ARG A 109 2.73 -1.50 17.09
CA ARG A 109 1.58 -2.37 16.81
C ARG A 109 0.62 -1.75 15.80
N LYS A 110 0.64 -0.42 15.64
CA LYS A 110 -0.20 0.30 14.67
C LYS A 110 0.55 0.40 13.33
N PRO A 111 -0.02 -0.11 12.23
CA PRO A 111 0.59 0.07 10.93
C PRO A 111 0.52 1.54 10.49
N ILE A 112 1.47 1.95 9.68
CA ILE A 112 1.38 3.20 8.93
C ILE A 112 0.39 2.97 7.79
N ARG A 113 -0.57 3.88 7.61
CA ARG A 113 -1.59 3.77 6.56
C ARG A 113 -1.71 5.03 5.74
N CYS A 114 -1.98 4.89 4.45
CA CYS A 114 -2.28 5.98 3.52
C CYS A 114 -3.54 5.62 2.73
N ARG A 115 -4.44 6.58 2.59
CA ARG A 115 -5.68 6.38 1.83
C ARG A 115 -5.34 6.29 0.34
N VAL A 116 -5.93 5.31 -0.34
CA VAL A 116 -5.89 5.23 -1.80
C VAL A 116 -6.84 6.30 -2.35
N VAL A 117 -6.31 7.20 -3.17
CA VAL A 117 -7.07 8.21 -3.89
C VAL A 117 -6.71 8.04 -5.36
N LEU A 118 -7.70 7.66 -6.17
CA LEU A 118 -7.50 7.52 -7.61
C LEU A 118 -7.64 8.88 -8.27
N GLU A 119 -6.71 9.22 -9.15
CA GLU A 119 -6.90 10.34 -10.06
C GLU A 119 -8.05 10.01 -11.04
N ALA A 120 -8.82 11.03 -11.41
CA ALA A 120 -9.75 10.87 -12.52
C ALA A 120 -8.92 10.64 -13.79
N GLN A 121 -9.20 9.56 -14.53
CA GLN A 121 -8.62 9.40 -15.86
C GLN A 121 -9.00 10.65 -16.67
N LYS A 122 -8.01 11.39 -17.15
CA LYS A 122 -8.27 12.46 -18.12
C LYS A 122 -8.88 11.78 -19.36
N PRO A 123 -10.06 12.21 -19.83
CA PRO A 123 -10.52 11.77 -21.15
C PRO A 123 -9.48 12.22 -22.18
N GLU A 124 -9.11 11.30 -23.07
CA GLU A 124 -8.27 11.57 -24.25
C GLU A 124 -8.95 12.56 -25.21
#